data_AF-A0A183A409-F1
#
_entry.id   AF-A0A183A409-F1
#
_cell.length_a   1.000
_cell.length_b   1.000
_cell.length_c   1.000
_cell.angle_alpha   90.00
_cell.angle_beta   90.00
_cell.angle_gamma   90.00
#
_symmetry.space_group_name_H-M   'P 1'
#
loop_
_entity.id
_entity.type
_entity.pdbx_description
1 polymer ?
#
loop_
_entity_poly.entity_id
_entity_poly.type
_entity_poly.pdbx_seq_one_letter_code
_entity_poly.pdbx_strand_id
1 'polypeptide(L)' 'LLVDLLGDSNLSEPILRKVTQFRDLLEKMLVLDPTRRLSLNEALQHPFITERMSATSENDVQVS' A
#
# COMPACT_ATOMS: atom_id res chain seq x y z
N LEU A 1 0.82 -15.18 1.05
CA LEU A 1 0.51 -13.78 0.63
C LEU A 1 1.70 -12.84 0.79
N LEU A 2 2.20 -12.53 1.99
CA LEU A 2 3.29 -11.55 2.14
C LEU A 2 4.61 -12.00 1.48
N VAL A 3 4.98 -13.28 1.63
CA VAL A 3 6.16 -13.86 0.95
C VAL A 3 6.00 -13.82 -0.57
N ASP A 4 4.79 -14.11 -1.08
CA ASP A 4 4.47 -14.04 -2.51
C ASP A 4 4.53 -12.61 -3.07
N LEU A 5 4.18 -11.62 -2.23
CA LEU A 5 4.18 -10.20 -2.59
C LEU A 5 5.58 -9.56 -2.56
N LEU A 6 6.52 -10.13 -1.79
CA LEU A 6 7.87 -9.60 -1.61
C LEU A 6 8.93 -10.31 -2.47
N GLY A 7 8.72 -11.58 -2.83
CA GLY A 7 9.70 -12.39 -3.54
C GLY A 7 11.05 -12.47 -2.79
N ASP A 8 12.16 -12.66 -3.52
CA ASP A 8 13.55 -12.74 -3.00
C ASP A 8 14.26 -11.36 -2.96
N SER A 9 13.55 -10.29 -2.59
CA SER A 9 14.10 -8.92 -2.69
C SER A 9 14.41 -8.30 -1.33
N ASN A 10 15.63 -7.77 -1.15
CA ASN A 10 15.99 -6.89 -0.03
C ASN A 10 15.40 -5.49 -0.28
N LEU A 11 14.11 -5.32 0.03
CA LEU A 11 13.35 -4.11 -0.26
C LEU A 11 13.59 -3.03 0.79
N SER A 12 13.62 -1.77 0.36
CA SER A 12 13.70 -0.63 1.26
C SER A 12 12.42 -0.50 2.11
N GLU A 13 12.57 0.00 3.34
CA GLU A 13 11.49 0.23 4.31
C GLU A 13 10.20 0.86 3.71
N PRO A 14 10.25 1.91 2.86
CA PRO A 14 9.04 2.49 2.28
C PRO A 14 8.30 1.54 1.34
N ILE A 15 9.02 0.68 0.61
CA ILE A 15 8.42 -0.32 -0.28
C ILE A 15 7.78 -1.42 0.56
N LEU A 16 8.49 -1.93 1.57
CA LEU A 16 7.97 -2.95 2.48
C LEU A 16 6.68 -2.51 3.18
N ARG A 17 6.65 -1.25 3.66
CA ARG A 17 5.45 -0.65 4.25
C ARG A 17 4.30 -0.63 3.26
N LYS A 18 4.54 -0.22 2.02
CA LYS A 18 3.50 -0.16 0.98
C LYS A 18 2.98 -1.53 0.57
N VAL A 19 3.85 -2.52 0.46
CA VAL A 19 3.46 -3.92 0.18
C VAL A 19 2.63 -4.48 1.33
N THR A 20 2.98 -4.16 2.57
CA THR A 20 2.21 -4.57 3.76
C THR A 20 0.81 -3.93 3.77
N GLN A 21 0.71 -2.64 3.44
CA GLN A 21 -0.58 -1.96 3.28
C GLN A 21 -1.40 -2.56 2.13
N PHE A 22 -0.77 -2.93 1.02
CA PHE A 22 -1.45 -3.55 -0.11
C PHE A 22 -2.03 -4.92 0.27
N ARG A 23 -1.24 -5.76 0.96
CA ARG A 23 -1.70 -7.04 1.49
C ARG A 23 -2.96 -6.88 2.36
N ASP A 24 -2.94 -5.95 3.30
CA ASP A 24 -4.08 -5.71 4.21
C ASP A 24 -5.35 -5.28 3.44
N LEU A 25 -5.19 -4.43 2.42
CA LEU A 25 -6.31 -4.07 1.55
C LEU A 25 -6.89 -5.30 0.83
N LEU A 26 -6.03 -6.14 0.25
CA LEU A 26 -6.46 -7.34 -0.46
C LEU A 26 -7.15 -8.34 0.48
N GLU A 27 -6.62 -8.57 1.67
CA GLU A 27 -7.22 -9.46 2.67
C GLU A 27 -8.65 -9.01 3.03
N LYS A 28 -8.87 -7.70 3.16
CA LYS A 28 -10.19 -7.12 3.47
C LYS A 28 -11.13 -7.09 2.26
N MET A 29 -10.61 -6.96 1.04
CA MET A 29 -11.41 -7.01 -0.20
C MET A 29 -11.77 -8.44 -0.61
N LEU A 30 -10.93 -9.43 -0.31
CA LEU A 30 -11.10 -10.83 -0.73
C LEU A 30 -11.69 -11.71 0.37
N VAL A 31 -12.31 -11.12 1.40
CA VAL A 31 -13.09 -11.87 2.39
C VAL A 31 -14.18 -12.70 1.68
N LEU A 32 -14.27 -13.97 2.07
CA LEU A 32 -15.22 -14.95 1.52
C LEU A 32 -16.67 -14.52 1.74
N ASP A 33 -16.95 -14.02 2.94
CA ASP A 33 -18.26 -13.47 3.30
C ASP A 33 -18.40 -12.04 2.72
N PRO A 34 -19.30 -11.82 1.75
CA PRO A 34 -19.47 -10.51 1.14
C PRO A 34 -20.01 -9.46 2.11
N THR A 35 -20.68 -9.86 3.20
CA THR A 35 -21.21 -8.93 4.21
C THR A 35 -20.12 -8.37 5.11
N ARG A 36 -18.99 -9.09 5.21
CA ARG A 36 -17.80 -8.70 5.98
C ARG A 36 -16.70 -8.11 5.10
N ARG A 37 -16.93 -8.06 3.78
CA ARG A 37 -16.01 -7.47 2.82
C ARG A 37 -15.99 -5.96 3.02
N LEU A 38 -14.79 -5.40 2.93
CA LEU A 38 -14.56 -3.97 2.88
C LEU A 38 -15.50 -3.27 1.88
N SER A 39 -16.22 -2.26 2.35
CA SER A 39 -17.05 -1.42 1.47
C SER A 39 -16.17 -0.53 0.58
N LEU A 40 -16.74 -0.02 -0.51
CA LEU A 40 -16.03 0.88 -1.42
C LEU A 40 -15.49 2.12 -0.69
N ASN A 41 -16.27 2.70 0.21
CA ASN A 41 -15.86 3.90 0.94
C ASN A 41 -14.67 3.61 1.86
N GLU A 42 -14.68 2.46 2.56
CA GLU A 42 -13.56 2.06 3.41
C GLU A 42 -12.30 1.73 2.58
N ALA A 43 -12.48 1.18 1.36
CA ALA A 43 -11.38 0.95 0.43
C ALA A 43 -10.71 2.26 0.00
N LEU A 44 -11.50 3.27 -0.35
CA LEU A 44 -10.97 4.59 -0.73
C LEU A 44 -10.21 5.28 0.41
N GLN A 45 -10.57 4.98 1.67
CA GLN A 45 -9.89 5.50 2.86
C GLN A 45 -8.69 4.65 3.31
N HIS A 46 -8.40 3.54 2.65
CA HIS A 46 -7.35 2.62 3.07
C HIS A 46 -5.96 3.28 2.97
N PRO A 47 -5.04 3.09 3.94
CA PRO A 47 -3.68 3.67 3.92
C PRO A 47 -2.88 3.38 2.65
N PHE A 48 -3.15 2.23 2.01
CA PHE A 48 -2.56 1.90 0.72
C PHE A 48 -2.89 2.97 -0.36
N ILE A 49 -4.16 3.41 -0.42
CA ILE A 49 -4.71 4.36 -1.38
C ILE A 49 -4.39 5.81 -0.97
N THR A 50 -4.51 6.15 0.31
CA THR A 50 -4.43 7.54 0.80
C THR A 50 -3.00 8.03 1.02
N GLU A 51 -2.08 7.14 1.41
CA GLU A 51 -0.69 7.51 1.66
C GLU A 51 0.13 7.46 0.36
N ARG A 52 0.94 8.49 0.05
CA ARG A 52 1.84 8.41 -1.11
C ARG A 52 3.06 7.55 -0.82
N MET A 53 3.51 6.79 -1.81
CA MET A 53 4.79 6.10 -1.77
C MET A 53 5.90 7.16 -1.84
N SER A 54 6.50 7.50 -0.69
CA SER A 54 7.58 8.48 -0.62
C SER A 54 8.89 7.84 -1.09
N ALA A 55 9.05 7.70 -2.40
CA ALA A 55 10.36 7.49 -3.02
C ALA A 55 10.82 8.86 -3.53
N THR A 56 11.81 9.42 -2.82
CA THR A 56 12.55 10.65 -3.17
C THR A 56 11.87 11.98 -2.86
N SER A 57 12.52 12.76 -2.01
CA SER A 57 12.30 14.20 -1.84
C SER A 57 13.61 14.93 -2.15
N GLU A 58 13.75 15.47 -3.36
CA GLU A 58 14.62 16.59 -3.76
C GLU A 58 13.81 17.31 -4.86
N ASN A 59 13.19 18.49 -4.66
CA ASN A 59 13.78 19.83 -4.55
C ASN A 59 14.94 20.08 -5.54
N ASP A 60 14.59 20.29 -6.80
CA ASP A 60 15.42 20.92 -7.85
C ASP A 60 14.52 22.03 -8.45
N VAL A 61 14.74 23.34 -8.41
CA VAL A 61 15.84 24.24 -8.02
C VAL A 61 15.17 25.59 -7.68
N GLN A 62 15.61 26.25 -6.59
CA GLN A 62 15.46 27.71 -6.48
C GLN A 62 16.39 28.36 -7.53
N VAL A 63 15.86 29.23 -8.39
CA VAL A 63 16.38 30.58 -8.78
C VAL A 63 15.76 30.98 -10.12
N SER A 64 14.87 31.97 -10.09
CA SER A 64 14.89 33.23 -10.87
C SER A 64 13.69 34.09 -10.50
#